data_AF-A0A2G0CJ82-F1
#
_entry.id   AF-A0A2G0CJ82-F1
#
_cell.length_a   1.000
_cell.length_b   1.000
_cell.length_c   1.000
_cell.angle_alpha   90.00
_cell.angle_beta   90.00
_cell.angle_gamma   90.00
#
_symmetry.space_group_name_H-M   'P 1'
#
loop_
_entity.id
_entity.type
_entity.pdbx_description
1 polymer ?
#
loop_
_entity_poly.entity_id
_entity_poly.type
_entity_poly.pdbx_seq_one_letter_code
_entity_poly.pdbx_strand_id
1 'polypeptide(L)' 'MFGLFKKDPVKKLEQEYTRLLEEAMQLQRGGDIKGYAAKSAEAEKMMDRIVELRDEKAK' A
#
# COMPACT_ATOMS: atom_id res chain seq x y z
N MET A 1 30.51 -7.24 -1.96
CA MET A 1 30.26 -5.85 -2.39
C MET A 1 28.92 -5.81 -3.14
N PHE A 2 27.92 -5.16 -2.53
CA PHE A 2 26.63 -4.63 -3.02
C PHE A 2 26.09 -4.93 -4.45
N GLY A 3 26.12 -6.17 -4.92
CA GLY A 3 25.15 -6.62 -5.93
C GLY A 3 23.98 -7.24 -5.18
N LEU A 4 22.78 -6.61 -5.16
CA LEU A 4 21.47 -7.26 -4.88
C LEU A 4 20.27 -6.29 -4.74
N PHE A 5 20.39 -4.98 -4.97
CA PHE A 5 19.21 -4.09 -4.92
C PHE A 5 18.57 -3.85 -6.29
N LYS A 6 18.06 -4.91 -6.93
CA LYS A 6 16.90 -4.71 -7.81
C LYS A 6 15.73 -4.39 -6.86
N LYS A 7 15.49 -3.09 -6.61
CA LYS A 7 14.33 -2.63 -5.83
C LYS A 7 13.09 -3.12 -6.56
N ASP A 8 12.43 -4.14 -6.02
CA ASP A 8 11.14 -4.56 -6.55
C ASP A 8 10.16 -3.39 -6.35
N PRO A 9 9.67 -2.76 -7.43
CA PRO A 9 8.71 -1.66 -7.31
C PRO A 9 7.44 -2.09 -6.56
N VAL A 10 7.05 -3.36 -6.68
CA VAL A 10 5.89 -3.93 -5.99
C VAL A 10 6.10 -3.93 -4.48
N LYS A 11 7.30 -4.31 -4.02
CA LYS A 11 7.63 -4.37 -2.58
C LYS A 11 7.55 -3.00 -1.89
N LYS A 12 7.85 -1.91 -2.63
CA LYS A 12 7.67 -0.56 -2.10
C LYS A 12 6.20 -0.23 -1.91
N LEU A 13 5.37 -0.54 -2.90
CA LEU A 13 3.93 -0.29 -2.84
C LEU A 13 3.26 -1.11 -1.74
N GLU A 14 3.70 -2.36 -1.51
CA GLU A 14 3.20 -3.19 -0.39
C GLU A 14 3.51 -2.59 0.98
N GLN A 15 4.70 -2.00 1.14
CA GLN A 15 5.07 -1.29 2.36
C GLN A 15 4.19 -0.05 2.58
N GLU A 16 3.94 0.71 1.52
CA GLU A 16 3.10 1.90 1.56
C GLU A 16 1.63 1.55 1.85
N TYR A 17 1.11 0.50 1.19
CA TYR A 17 -0.20 -0.08 1.47
C TYR A 17 -0.36 -0.49 2.94
N THR A 18 0.61 -1.23 3.49
CA THR A 18 0.59 -1.67 4.89
C THR A 18 0.56 -0.47 5.83
N ARG A 19 1.37 0.57 5.56
CA ARG A 19 1.38 1.80 6.35
C ARG A 19 0.02 2.52 6.30
N LEU A 20 -0.62 2.61 5.14
CA LEU A 20 -1.94 3.23 5.01
C LEU A 20 -3.00 2.47 5.81
N LEU A 21 -2.94 1.13 5.85
CA LEU A 21 -3.83 0.32 6.69
C LEU A 21 -3.60 0.55 8.18
N GLU A 22 -2.34 0.67 8.62
CA GLU A 22 -2.02 0.99 10.00
C GLU A 22 -2.55 2.37 10.39
N GLU A 23 -2.32 3.38 9.55
CA GLU A 23 -2.86 4.74 9.74
C GLU A 23 -4.39 4.74 9.80
N ALA A 24 -5.06 4.03 8.88
CA ALA A 24 -6.51 3.86 8.88
C ALA A 24 -7.01 3.21 10.17
N MET A 25 -6.34 2.14 10.65
CA MET A 25 -6.71 1.46 11.90
C MET A 25 -6.63 2.41 13.10
N GLN A 26 -5.59 3.24 13.19
CA GLN A 26 -5.46 4.21 14.27
C GLN A 26 -6.58 5.25 14.22
N LEU A 27 -6.93 5.75 13.04
CA LEU A 27 -8.05 6.69 12.86
C LEU A 27 -9.39 6.06 13.26
N GLN A 28 -9.62 4.80 12.86
CA GLN A 28 -10.81 4.07 13.26
C GLN A 28 -10.90 3.89 14.78
N ARG A 29 -9.80 3.52 15.45
CA ARG A 29 -9.73 3.40 16.91
C ARG A 29 -9.93 4.73 17.62
N GLY A 30 -9.51 5.83 17.01
CA GLY A 30 -9.74 7.19 17.50
C GLY A 30 -11.15 7.73 17.20
N GLY A 31 -11.98 6.99 16.46
CA GLY A 31 -13.34 7.42 16.09
C GLY A 31 -13.40 8.39 14.90
N ASP A 32 -12.29 8.63 14.20
CA ASP A 32 -12.28 9.45 12.98
C ASP A 32 -12.69 8.61 11.76
N ILE A 33 -14.00 8.48 11.56
CA ILE A 33 -14.57 7.70 10.46
C ILE A 33 -14.27 8.32 9.09
N LYS A 34 -14.20 9.66 9.01
CA LYS A 34 -13.91 10.35 7.74
C LYS A 34 -12.45 10.14 7.34
N GLY A 35 -11.53 10.30 8.29
CA GLY A 35 -10.11 10.02 8.10
C GLY A 35 -9.86 8.56 7.76
N TYR A 36 -10.51 7.63 8.47
CA TYR A 36 -10.48 6.20 8.15
C TYR A 36 -10.90 5.94 6.70
N ALA A 37 -12.07 6.44 6.28
CA ALA A 37 -12.58 6.24 4.93
C ALA A 37 -11.62 6.78 3.86
N ALA A 38 -11.03 7.96 4.09
CA ALA A 38 -10.04 8.54 3.19
C ALA A 38 -8.77 7.66 3.10
N LYS A 39 -8.23 7.22 4.23
CA LYS A 39 -7.03 6.37 4.27
C LYS A 39 -7.24 4.98 3.70
N SER A 40 -8.42 4.38 3.93
CA SER A 40 -8.80 3.13 3.29
C SER A 40 -8.91 3.26 1.78
N ALA A 41 -9.47 4.36 1.27
CA ALA A 41 -9.54 4.61 -0.18
C ALA A 41 -8.14 4.84 -0.80
N GLU A 42 -7.20 5.45 -0.07
CA GLU A 42 -5.79 5.52 -0.48
C GLU A 42 -5.14 4.13 -0.53
N ALA A 43 -5.44 3.27 0.45
CA ALA A 43 -4.93 1.90 0.51
C ALA A 43 -5.47 1.05 -0.65
N GLU A 44 -6.77 1.10 -0.93
CA GLU A 44 -7.37 0.41 -2.08
C GLU A 44 -6.71 0.82 -3.39
N LYS A 45 -6.53 2.12 -3.58
CA LYS A 45 -5.78 2.66 -4.71
C LYS A 45 -4.38 2.02 -4.79
N MET A 46 -3.65 1.89 -3.69
CA MET A 46 -2.34 1.25 -3.72
C MET A 46 -2.38 -0.23 -4.06
N MET A 47 -3.39 -0.95 -3.58
CA MET A 47 -3.61 -2.35 -3.94
C MET A 47 -3.86 -2.51 -5.45
N ASP A 48 -4.63 -1.64 -6.07
CA ASP A 48 -4.87 -1.68 -7.51
C ASP A 48 -3.56 -1.59 -8.31
N ARG A 49 -2.66 -0.66 -7.93
CA ARG A 49 -1.34 -0.53 -8.59
C ARG A 49 -0.46 -1.75 -8.38
N ILE A 50 -0.55 -2.37 -7.19
CA ILE A 50 0.18 -3.62 -6.88
C ILE A 50 -0.28 -4.74 -7.80
N VAL A 51 -1.60 -4.88 -7.99
CA VAL A 51 -2.19 -5.89 -8.87
C VAL A 51 -1.78 -5.63 -10.33
N GLU A 52 -1.93 -4.41 -10.82
CA GLU A 52 -1.53 -4.02 -12.18
C GLU A 52 -0.06 -4.37 -12.47
N LEU A 53 0.87 -3.99 -11.58
CA LEU A 53 2.29 -4.27 -11.76
C LEU A 53 2.64 -5.76 -11.65
N ARG A 54 1.90 -6.53 -10.86
CA ARG A 54 2.09 -7.98 -10.77
C ARG A 54 1.59 -8.67 -12.04
N ASP A 55 0.45 -8.25 -12.56
CA ASP A 55 -0.13 -8.76 -13.80
C ASP A 55 0.73 -8.40 -15.02
N GLU A 56 1.28 -7.18 -15.07
CA GLU A 56 2.25 -6.78 -16.10
C GLU A 56 3.52 -7.63 -16.09
N LYS A 57 4.03 -7.98 -14.90
CA LYS A 57 5.21 -8.86 -14.76
C LYS A 57 4.92 -10.33 -15.10
N ALA A 58 3.66 -10.75 -15.07
CA ALA A 58 3.25 -12.13 -15.35
C ALA A 58 3.02 -12.40 -16.86
N LYS A 59 2.92 -11.34 -17.67
CA LYS A 59 2.85 -11.40 -19.14
C LYS A 59 4.24 -11.41 -19.76
#